data_AF-A0A379Y1U5-F1
#
_entry.id   AF-A0A379Y1U5-F1
#
_cell.length_a   1.000
_cell.length_b   1.000
_cell.length_c   1.000
_cell.angle_alpha   90.00
_cell.angle_beta   90.00
_cell.angle_gamma   90.00
#
_symmetry.space_group_name_H-M   'P 1'
#
loop_
_entity.id
_entity.type
_entity.pdbx_description
1 polymer ?
#
loop_
_entity_poly.entity_id
_entity_poly.type
_entity_poly.pdbx_seq_one_letter_code
_entity_poly.pdbx_strand_id
1 'polypeptide(L)'
;MDQTRLTPQITLVKGHGVCLITNASLDGSPVSRDTAIYAHGMNPSLDEDWNYESDQIMGGDDSTVTVPLEWFELAIEKKLKAFSLEVSPTKIKMVNG
;
A
#
# COMPACT_ATOMS: atom_id res chain seq x y z
N MET A 1 16.73 15.65 -5.44
CA MET A 1 15.28 15.92 -5.53
C MET A 1 14.91 16.78 -4.33
N ASP A 2 14.13 17.85 -4.53
CA ASP A 2 13.75 18.75 -3.45
C ASP A 2 12.56 18.18 -2.68
N GLN A 3 12.80 17.69 -1.46
CA GLN A 3 11.79 17.04 -0.62
C GLN A 3 10.72 18.01 -0.12
N THR A 4 11.01 19.32 -0.07
CA THR A 4 10.05 20.34 0.39
C THR A 4 8.86 20.49 -0.56
N ARG A 5 8.98 19.96 -1.77
CA ARG A 5 7.96 19.97 -2.81
C ARG A 5 7.14 18.68 -2.88
N LEU A 6 7.42 17.71 -2.02
CA LEU A 6 6.68 16.46 -1.94
C LEU A 6 5.61 16.56 -0.85
N THR A 7 4.35 16.42 -1.27
CA THR A 7 3.26 16.19 -0.32
C THR A 7 3.41 14.81 0.30
N PRO A 8 3.20 14.62 1.61
CA PRO A 8 3.14 13.29 2.22
C PRO A 8 2.14 12.40 1.49
N GLN A 9 2.54 11.16 1.22
CA GLN A 9 1.72 10.20 0.48
C GLN A 9 1.90 8.79 1.05
N ILE A 10 0.82 8.04 1.04
CA ILE A 10 0.81 6.59 1.24
C ILE A 10 0.50 5.95 -0.12
N THR A 11 1.32 4.99 -0.53
CA THR A 11 1.21 4.36 -1.86
C THR A 11 1.18 2.85 -1.69
N LEU A 12 0.20 2.21 -2.32
CA LEU A 12 0.20 0.77 -2.59
C LEU A 12 1.16 0.52 -3.75
N VAL A 13 2.18 -0.30 -3.53
CA VAL A 13 3.15 -0.68 -4.55
C VAL A 13 3.07 -2.17 -4.78
N LYS A 14 2.91 -2.54 -6.05
CA LYS A 14 3.14 -3.89 -6.54
C LYS A 14 4.58 -4.01 -6.99
N GLY A 15 5.28 -5.01 -6.48
CA GLY A 15 6.64 -5.38 -6.88
C GLY A 15 6.86 -6.83 -6.47
N HIS A 16 7.63 -7.06 -5.41
CA HIS A 16 7.62 -8.34 -4.69
C HIS A 16 6.46 -8.35 -3.69
N GLY A 17 5.26 -8.70 -4.15
CA GLY A 17 4.03 -8.60 -3.38
C GLY A 17 3.36 -7.24 -3.51
N VAL A 18 2.38 -6.98 -2.65
CA VAL A 18 1.66 -5.70 -2.58
C VAL A 18 1.77 -5.13 -1.18
N CYS A 19 2.42 -3.98 -1.04
CA CYS A 19 2.65 -3.36 0.25
C CYS A 19 2.41 -1.84 0.25
N LEU A 20 2.19 -1.30 1.45
CA LEU A 20 2.14 0.14 1.69
C LEU A 20 3.55 0.69 1.86
N ILE A 21 3.86 1.75 1.13
CA ILE A 21 5.04 2.58 1.34
C ILE A 21 4.63 4.02 1.59
N THR A 22 5.49 4.76 2.28
CA THR A 22 5.35 6.21 2.43
C THR A 22 6.55 6.90 1.79
N ASN A 23 6.37 8.14 1.35
CA ASN A 23 7.45 8.96 0.83
C ASN A 23 8.23 9.71 1.93
N ALA A 24 8.09 9.28 3.18
CA ALA A 24 8.86 9.83 4.29
C ALA A 24 10.33 9.47 4.14
N SER A 25 11.21 10.48 4.28
CA SER A 25 12.65 10.27 4.26
C SER A 25 13.09 9.63 5.58
N LEU A 26 13.28 8.32 5.56
CA LEU A 26 13.68 7.50 6.71
C LEU A 26 14.88 6.64 6.32
N ASP A 27 15.83 6.47 7.23
CA ASP A 27 17.02 5.65 6.99
C ASP A 27 16.65 4.18 6.80
N GLY A 28 17.11 3.55 5.72
CA GLY A 28 16.82 2.15 5.40
C GLY A 28 15.48 1.92 4.70
N SER A 29 15.32 0.73 4.10
CA SER A 29 14.10 0.34 3.39
C SER A 29 12.95 0.06 4.36
N PRO A 30 11.67 0.12 3.91
CA PRO A 30 10.54 -0.28 4.73
C PRO A 30 10.69 -1.69 5.33
N VAL A 31 11.25 -2.62 4.54
CA VAL A 31 11.53 -4.00 4.95
C VAL A 31 12.62 -4.06 6.02
N SER A 32 13.75 -3.35 5.84
CA SER A 32 14.84 -3.37 6.84
C SER A 32 14.44 -2.74 8.18
N ARG A 33 13.39 -1.92 8.18
CA ARG A 33 12.82 -1.28 9.37
C ARG A 33 11.66 -2.04 10.00
N ASP A 34 11.26 -3.18 9.44
CA ASP A 34 10.06 -3.92 9.86
C ASP A 34 8.77 -3.07 9.81
N THR A 35 8.69 -2.20 8.79
CA THR A 35 7.55 -1.29 8.55
C THR A 35 6.84 -1.57 7.23
N ALA A 36 7.24 -2.63 6.52
CA ALA A 36 6.55 -3.07 5.31
C ALA A 36 5.24 -3.75 5.69
N ILE A 37 4.12 -3.09 5.38
CA ILE A 37 2.78 -3.63 5.62
C ILE A 37 2.26 -4.18 4.31
N TYR A 38 2.15 -5.51 4.22
CA TYR A 38 1.63 -6.19 3.04
C TYR A 38 0.11 -6.28 3.08
N ALA A 39 -0.52 -6.25 1.90
CA ALA A 39 -1.90 -6.68 1.75
C ALA A 39 -2.03 -8.17 2.08
N HIS A 40 -3.22 -8.57 2.51
CA HIS A 40 -3.50 -9.97 2.85
C HIS A 40 -3.32 -10.87 1.63
N GLY A 41 -2.59 -11.98 1.78
CA GLY A 41 -2.30 -12.92 0.69
C GLY A 41 -1.19 -12.45 -0.28
N MET A 42 -0.51 -11.35 0.04
CA MET A 42 0.41 -10.66 -0.88
C MET A 42 1.81 -10.48 -0.29
N ASN A 43 2.14 -11.19 0.78
CA ASN A 43 3.46 -11.15 1.40
C ASN A 43 4.34 -12.28 0.83
N PRO A 44 5.42 -11.97 0.08
CA PRO A 44 6.26 -12.99 -0.54
C PRO A 44 6.97 -13.94 0.43
N SER A 45 7.06 -13.55 1.71
CA SER A 45 7.70 -14.38 2.75
C SER A 45 6.73 -15.35 3.42
N LEU A 46 5.42 -15.17 3.25
CA LEU A 46 4.38 -15.92 3.95
C LEU A 46 3.38 -16.60 3.01
N ASP A 47 3.05 -15.96 1.89
CA ASP A 47 2.00 -16.37 0.97
C ASP A 47 2.64 -16.99 -0.27
N GLU A 48 2.31 -18.24 -0.60
CA GLU A 48 2.92 -18.97 -1.73
C GLU A 48 2.49 -18.39 -3.09
N ASP A 49 1.20 -18.06 -3.22
CA ASP A 49 0.58 -17.59 -4.47
C ASP A 49 0.61 -16.06 -4.63
N TRP A 50 1.40 -15.35 -3.80
CA TRP A 50 1.45 -13.88 -3.76
C TRP A 50 1.57 -13.23 -5.15
N ASN A 51 2.37 -13.84 -6.04
CA ASN A 51 2.66 -13.28 -7.35
C ASN A 51 1.41 -13.30 -8.23
N TYR A 52 0.75 -14.46 -8.31
CA TYR A 52 -0.48 -14.63 -9.07
C TYR A 52 -1.61 -13.74 -8.53
N GLU A 53 -1.81 -13.73 -7.21
CA GLU A 53 -2.85 -12.92 -6.58
C GLU A 53 -2.60 -11.42 -6.80
N SER A 54 -1.34 -10.97 -6.71
CA SER A 54 -0.97 -9.57 -6.96
C SER A 54 -1.24 -9.14 -8.39
N ASP A 55 -1.01 -10.03 -9.35
CA ASP A 55 -1.32 -9.81 -10.77
C ASP A 55 -2.83 -9.65 -10.97
N GLN A 56 -3.65 -10.49 -10.33
CA GLN A 56 -5.10 -10.44 -10.47
C GLN A 56 -5.71 -9.14 -9.92
N ILE A 57 -5.17 -8.62 -8.81
CA ILE A 57 -5.73 -7.42 -8.16
C ILE A 57 -5.18 -6.12 -8.75
N MET A 58 -3.86 -5.99 -8.82
CA MET A 58 -3.22 -4.73 -9.19
C MET A 58 -2.94 -4.64 -10.69
N GLY A 59 -2.76 -5.78 -11.37
CA GLY A 59 -2.31 -5.85 -12.77
C GLY A 59 -0.90 -5.26 -12.97
N GLY A 60 -0.33 -5.49 -14.16
CA GLY A 60 0.91 -4.89 -14.68
C GLY A 60 2.19 -5.19 -13.89
N ASP A 61 3.35 -5.31 -14.54
CA ASP A 61 4.63 -5.36 -13.82
C ASP A 61 4.92 -3.96 -13.25
N ASP A 62 5.10 -3.84 -11.94
CA ASP A 62 5.44 -2.59 -11.22
C ASP A 62 4.37 -1.47 -11.17
N SER A 63 3.13 -1.81 -10.79
CA SER A 63 2.06 -0.83 -10.61
C SER A 63 2.04 -0.17 -9.23
N THR A 64 1.64 1.11 -9.19
CA THR A 64 1.50 1.86 -7.93
C THR A 64 0.18 2.61 -7.88
N VAL A 65 -0.45 2.67 -6.70
CA VAL A 65 -1.68 3.41 -6.47
C VAL A 65 -1.51 4.28 -5.22
N THR A 66 -1.61 5.59 -5.37
CA THR A 66 -1.63 6.52 -4.23
C THR A 66 -2.97 6.40 -3.52
N VAL A 67 -2.92 6.17 -2.21
CA VAL A 67 -4.09 6.10 -1.35
C VAL A 67 -4.28 7.47 -0.68
N PRO A 68 -5.48 8.06 -0.72
CA PRO A 68 -5.77 9.30 0.00
C PRO A 68 -5.47 9.17 1.50
N LEU A 69 -4.74 10.15 2.05
CA LEU A 69 -4.36 10.17 3.47
C LEU A 69 -5.57 10.26 4.38
N GLU A 70 -6.60 10.98 3.92
CA GLU A 70 -7.85 11.22 4.63
C GLU A 70 -8.56 9.90 4.99
N TRP A 71 -8.33 8.83 4.25
CA TRP A 71 -8.89 7.51 4.57
C TRP A 71 -8.22 6.86 5.78
N PHE A 72 -6.90 7.04 5.93
CA PHE A 72 -6.18 6.58 7.12
C PHE A 72 -6.53 7.43 8.34
N GLU A 73 -6.64 8.75 8.17
CA GLU A 73 -7.09 9.66 9.22
C GLU A 73 -8.48 9.28 9.72
N LEU A 74 -9.42 9.03 8.80
CA LEU A 74 -10.77 8.56 9.12
C LEU A 74 -10.76 7.20 9.84
N ALA A 75 -9.92 6.27 9.42
CA ALA A 75 -9.80 4.96 10.07
C ALA A 75 -9.26 5.07 11.50
N ILE A 76 -8.30 5.96 11.73
CA ILE A 76 -7.77 6.27 13.07
C ILE A 76 -8.85 6.91 13.94
N GLU A 77 -9.55 7.93 13.42
CA GLU A 77 -10.63 8.63 14.13
C GLU A 77 -11.73 7.66 14.56
N LYS A 78 -12.13 6.76 13.66
CA LYS A 78 -13.14 5.73 13.91
C LYS A 78 -12.64 4.52 14.71
N LYS A 79 -11.35 4.48 15.07
CA LYS A 79 -10.69 3.36 15.79
C LYS A 79 -10.86 2.02 15.07
N LEU A 80 -10.77 2.03 13.75
CA LEU A 80 -10.87 0.83 12.93
C LEU A 80 -9.62 -0.01 13.09
N LYS A 81 -9.80 -1.33 13.15
CA LYS A 81 -8.67 -2.27 13.15
C LYS A 81 -8.14 -2.53 11.74
N ALA A 82 -9.00 -2.40 10.74
CA ALA A 82 -8.69 -2.54 9.33
C ALA A 82 -9.76 -1.82 8.51
N PHE A 83 -9.41 -1.44 7.28
CA PHE A 83 -10.37 -0.99 6.27
C PHE A 83 -10.00 -1.63 4.94
N SER A 84 -10.97 -1.74 4.04
CA SER A 84 -10.78 -2.42 2.75
C SER A 84 -10.72 -1.42 1.60
N LEU A 85 -9.81 -1.69 0.67
CA LEU A 85 -9.62 -0.94 -0.55
C LEU A 85 -10.08 -1.80 -1.72
N GLU A 86 -11.02 -1.29 -2.51
CA GLU A 86 -11.33 -1.82 -3.83
C GLU A 86 -10.40 -1.13 -4.83
N VAL A 87 -9.53 -1.91 -5.45
CA VAL A 87 -8.56 -1.43 -6.44
C VAL A 87 -8.99 -1.92 -7.82
N SER A 88 -8.94 -1.03 -8.79
CA SER A 88 -9.12 -1.32 -10.21
C SER A 88 -8.06 -0.57 -11.00
N PRO A 89 -7.80 -0.93 -12.28
CA PRO A 89 -6.76 -0.28 -13.08
C PRO A 89 -6.89 1.24 -13.22
N THR A 90 -8.07 1.82 -12.97
CA THR A 90 -8.31 3.26 -13.13
C THR A 90 -8.86 3.96 -11.88
N LYS A 91 -9.24 3.21 -10.84
CA LYS A 91 -9.93 3.74 -9.67
C LYS A 91 -9.57 2.96 -8.42
N ILE A 92 -9.48 3.67 -7.31
CA ILE A 92 -9.43 3.11 -5.97
C ILE A 92 -10.60 3.66 -5.15
N LYS A 93 -11.19 2.83 -4.30
CA LYS A 93 -12.26 3.23 -3.38
C LYS A 93 -12.07 2.56 -2.03
N MET A 94 -12.35 3.29 -0.95
CA MET A 94 -12.54 2.68 0.35
C MET A 94 -13.95 2.09 0.41
N VAL A 95 -14.06 0.79 0.70
CA VAL A 95 -15.34 0.05 0.64
C VAL A 95 -15.89 -0.37 2.00
N ASN A 96 -15.05 -0.46 3.04
CA ASN A 96 -15.50 -0.73 4.41
C ASN A 96 -14.56 -0.08 5.41
N GLY A 97 -15.11 0.68 6.35
CA GLY A 97 -14.42 1.23 7.50
C GLY A 97 -15.34 1.25 8.71
#